data_AF-A0A413YNG4-F1
#
_entry.id   AF-A0A413YNG4-F1
#
_cell.length_a   1.000
_cell.length_b   1.000
_cell.length_c   1.000
_cell.angle_alpha   90.00
_cell.angle_beta   90.00
_cell.angle_gamma   90.00
#
_symmetry.space_group_name_H-M   'P 1'
#
loop_
_entity.id
_entity.type
_entity.pdbx_description
1 polymer ?
#
loop_
_entity_poly.entity_id
_entity_poly.type
_entity_poly.pdbx_seq_one_letter_code
_entity_poly.pdbx_strand_id
1 'polypeptide(L)'
;MSKYYSIHEFSKIIGVSAQTLRNWDANGNIDNTEKSEQQELVEDLAQIITVFSCKLQGKRANKAKKLIRELIQEETDGKSHKSNADTKQRTEN
;
A
#
# COMPACT_ATOMS: atom_id res chain seq x y z
N MET A 1 -27.58 14.20 -14.83
CA MET A 1 -28.39 14.63 -13.67
C MET A 1 -28.08 13.67 -12.54
N SER A 2 -27.45 14.14 -11.46
CA SER A 2 -27.25 13.31 -10.27
C SER A 2 -28.60 13.02 -9.64
N LYS A 3 -28.93 11.74 -9.43
CA LYS A 3 -30.14 11.32 -8.71
C LYS A 3 -29.74 11.06 -7.26
N TYR A 4 -30.20 11.92 -6.37
CA TYR A 4 -30.06 11.69 -4.94
C TYR A 4 -31.23 10.83 -4.45
N TYR A 5 -30.91 9.90 -3.56
CA TYR A 5 -31.88 9.05 -2.88
C TYR A 5 -31.83 9.36 -1.39
N SER A 6 -33.00 9.45 -0.75
CA SER A 6 -33.04 9.37 0.70
C SER A 6 -32.57 7.99 1.16
N ILE A 7 -32.05 7.90 2.39
CA ILE A 7 -31.58 6.62 2.95
C ILE A 7 -32.67 5.53 2.94
N HIS A 8 -33.94 5.93 3.06
CA HIS A 8 -35.09 5.01 3.00
C HIS A 8 -35.39 4.52 1.58
N GLU A 9 -35.22 5.35 0.56
CA GLU A 9 -35.35 4.92 -0.84
C GLU A 9 -34.19 3.99 -1.20
N PHE A 10 -32.97 4.36 -0.79
CA PHE A 10 -31.79 3.56 -1.04
C PHE A 10 -31.83 2.20 -0.32
N SER A 11 -32.37 2.17 0.91
CA SER A 11 -32.53 0.92 1.65
C SER A 11 -33.45 -0.08 0.91
N LYS A 12 -34.50 0.42 0.25
CA LYS A 12 -35.40 -0.41 -0.57
C LYS A 12 -34.72 -0.94 -1.83
N ILE A 13 -33.82 -0.17 -2.44
CA ILE A 13 -33.07 -0.58 -3.65
C ILE A 13 -32.08 -1.70 -3.31
N ILE A 14 -31.33 -1.55 -2.23
CA ILE A 14 -30.28 -2.51 -1.83
C ILE A 14 -30.85 -3.71 -1.08
N GLY A 15 -32.07 -3.61 -0.53
CA GLY A 15 -32.70 -4.70 0.22
C GLY A 15 -32.20 -4.84 1.66
N VAL A 16 -31.78 -3.73 2.28
CA VAL A 16 -31.31 -3.67 3.67
C VAL A 16 -32.13 -2.67 4.48
N SER A 17 -31.99 -2.69 5.81
CA SER A 17 -32.63 -1.67 6.65
C SER A 17 -31.90 -0.33 6.53
N ALA A 18 -32.62 0.78 6.71
CA ALA A 18 -31.99 2.11 6.78
C ALA A 18 -30.98 2.21 7.96
N GLN A 19 -31.16 1.43 9.02
CA GLN A 19 -30.20 1.38 10.13
C GLN A 19 -28.89 0.67 9.73
N THR A 20 -28.97 -0.38 8.91
CA THR A 20 -27.79 -1.06 8.36
C THR A 20 -26.94 -0.11 7.52
N LEU A 21 -27.59 0.71 6.68
CA LEU A 21 -26.90 1.75 5.91
C LEU A 21 -26.24 2.79 6.81
N ARG A 22 -26.91 3.27 7.86
CA ARG A 22 -26.29 4.19 8.85
C ARG A 22 -25.09 3.58 9.55
N ASN A 23 -25.15 2.29 9.86
CA ASN A 23 -24.03 1.60 10.48
C ASN A 23 -22.84 1.48 9.51
N TRP A 24 -23.08 1.22 8.23
CA TRP A 24 -22.03 1.19 7.21
C TRP A 24 -21.42 2.57 6.97
N ASP A 25 -22.24 3.62 6.94
CA ASP A 25 -21.81 5.01 6.85
C ASP A 25 -20.93 5.40 8.05
N ALA A 26 -21.40 5.11 9.28
CA ALA A 26 -20.63 5.35 10.51
C ALA A 26 -19.32 4.56 10.60
N ASN A 27 -19.24 3.38 9.96
CA ASN A 27 -18.03 2.56 9.89
C ASN A 27 -17.11 2.92 8.71
N GLY A 28 -17.50 3.88 7.86
CA GLY A 28 -16.74 4.27 6.66
C GLY A 28 -16.75 3.22 5.54
N ASN A 29 -17.73 2.31 5.53
CA ASN A 29 -17.89 1.30 4.48
C ASN A 29 -18.64 1.84 3.25
N ILE A 30 -19.28 3.01 3.35
CA ILE A 30 -19.91 3.72 2.24
C ILE A 30 -19.11 4.99 2.01
N ASP A 31 -18.55 5.13 0.81
CA ASP A 31 -18.01 6.39 0.34
C ASP A 31 -19.06 7.06 -0.55
N ASN A 32 -19.59 8.19 -0.09
CA ASN A 32 -20.57 9.01 -0.82
C ASN A 32 -19.94 10.25 -1.46
N THR A 33 -18.61 10.37 -1.43
CA THR A 33 -17.90 11.49 -2.02
C THR A 33 -18.04 11.45 -3.53
N GLU A 34 -18.50 12.55 -4.14
CA GLU A 34 -18.52 12.64 -5.60
C GLU A 34 -17.08 12.58 -6.12
N LYS A 35 -16.80 11.59 -6.97
CA LYS A 35 -15.52 11.46 -7.65
C LYS A 35 -15.60 12.13 -9.01
N SER A 36 -14.52 12.79 -9.41
CA SER A 36 -14.42 13.31 -10.78
C SER A 36 -14.21 12.14 -11.75
N GLU A 37 -14.65 12.30 -13.00
CA GLU A 37 -14.41 11.32 -14.06
C GLU A 37 -12.91 10.98 -14.16
N GLN A 38 -12.04 11.98 -13.99
CA GLN A 38 -10.59 11.77 -14.00
C GLN A 38 -10.12 10.90 -12.83
N GLN A 39 -10.67 11.12 -11.63
CA GLN A 39 -10.32 10.34 -10.45
C GLN A 39 -10.76 8.88 -10.61
N GLU A 40 -11.98 8.63 -11.09
CA GLU A 40 -12.47 7.27 -11.38
C GLU A 40 -11.59 6.57 -12.43
N LEU A 41 -11.24 7.27 -13.51
CA LEU A 41 -10.36 6.73 -14.54
C LEU A 41 -8.95 6.40 -14.01
N VAL A 42 -8.40 7.26 -13.14
CA VAL A 42 -7.09 7.01 -12.51
C VAL A 42 -7.14 5.82 -11.56
N GLU A 43 -8.22 5.69 -10.77
CA GLU A 43 -8.44 4.55 -9.88
C GLU A 43 -8.57 3.23 -10.65
N ASP A 44 -9.39 3.20 -11.70
CA ASP A 44 -9.57 2.04 -12.56
C ASP A 44 -8.24 1.66 -13.25
N LEU A 45 -7.50 2.64 -13.77
CA LEU A 45 -6.21 2.40 -14.41
C LEU A 45 -5.18 1.85 -13.41
N ALA A 46 -5.12 2.41 -12.20
CA ALA A 46 -4.23 1.92 -11.15
C ALA A 46 -4.59 0.47 -10.76
N GLN A 47 -5.89 0.14 -10.68
CA GLN A 47 -6.35 -1.21 -10.37
C GLN A 47 -5.99 -2.19 -11.49
N ILE A 48 -6.21 -1.81 -12.76
CA ILE A 48 -5.78 -2.58 -13.94
C ILE A 48 -4.28 -2.84 -13.87
N ILE A 49 -3.46 -1.78 -13.76
CA ILE A 49 -1.99 -1.91 -13.69
C ILE A 49 -1.59 -2.81 -12.53
N THR A 50 -2.22 -2.69 -11.37
CA THR A 50 -1.91 -3.51 -10.18
C THR A 50 -2.20 -4.99 -10.42
N VAL A 51 -3.40 -5.32 -10.90
CA VAL A 51 -3.81 -6.71 -11.17
C VAL A 51 -2.92 -7.31 -12.25
N PHE A 52 -2.65 -6.58 -13.33
CA PHE A 52 -1.80 -7.05 -14.42
C PHE A 52 -0.34 -7.14 -14.01
N SER A 53 0.18 -6.21 -13.21
CA SER A 53 1.56 -6.26 -12.70
C SER A 53 1.76 -7.48 -11.81
N CYS A 54 0.82 -7.84 -10.96
CA CYS A 54 0.87 -9.07 -10.17
C CYS A 54 0.90 -10.33 -11.05
N LYS A 55 0.17 -10.32 -12.18
CA LYS A 55 0.18 -11.43 -13.15
C LYS A 55 1.47 -11.48 -13.99
N LEU A 56 2.04 -10.32 -14.35
CA LEU A 56 3.28 -10.20 -15.10
C LEU A 56 4.53 -10.48 -14.24
N GLN A 57 4.45 -10.15 -12.96
CA GLN A 57 5.46 -10.48 -11.96
C GLN A 57 5.38 -11.97 -11.60
N GLY A 58 5.91 -12.82 -12.49
CA GLY A 58 6.09 -14.24 -12.21
C GLY A 58 7.05 -14.51 -11.04
N LYS A 59 7.30 -15.79 -10.73
CA LYS A 59 8.12 -16.28 -9.58
C LYS A 59 9.48 -15.57 -9.35
N ARG A 60 10.05 -14.94 -10.40
CA ARG A 60 11.30 -14.15 -10.35
C ARG A 60 11.17 -12.80 -9.64
N ALA A 61 9.98 -12.19 -9.62
CA ALA A 61 9.74 -10.92 -8.94
C ALA A 61 9.93 -11.03 -7.41
N ASN A 62 9.64 -12.19 -6.82
CA ASN A 62 9.91 -12.43 -5.39
C ASN A 62 11.41 -12.45 -5.08
N LYS A 63 12.24 -12.93 -6.02
CA LYS A 63 13.70 -12.89 -5.90
C LYS A 63 14.22 -11.46 -6.04
N ALA A 64 13.72 -10.70 -7.02
CA ALA A 64 14.07 -9.29 -7.17
C ALA A 64 13.64 -8.45 -5.96
N LYS A 65 12.43 -8.66 -5.43
CA LYS A 65 11.94 -8.02 -4.20
C LYS A 65 12.79 -8.37 -2.98
N LYS A 66 13.27 -9.62 -2.87
CA LYS A 66 14.17 -10.05 -1.79
C LYS A 66 15.55 -9.36 -1.88
N LEU A 67 16.14 -9.32 -3.08
CA LEU A 67 17.42 -8.65 -3.32
C LEU A 67 17.35 -7.15 -3.03
N ILE A 68 16.27 -6.48 -3.44
CA ILE A 68 16.08 -5.04 -3.15
C ILE A 68 15.97 -4.80 -1.64
N ARG A 69 15.29 -5.68 -0.89
CA ARG A 69 15.21 -5.58 0.58
C ARG A 69 16.57 -5.79 1.25
N GLU A 70 17.34 -6.78 0.81
CA GLU A 70 18.69 -7.04 1.34
C GLU A 70 19.62 -5.85 1.11
N LEU A 71 19.62 -5.26 -0.10
CA LEU A 71 20.42 -4.08 -0.42
C LEU A 71 20.03 -2.84 0.41
N ILE A 72 18.73 -2.63 0.66
CA ILE A 72 18.27 -1.51 1.51
C ILE A 72 18.69 -1.72 2.98
N GLN A 73 18.69 -2.97 3.47
CA GLN A 73 19.07 -3.29 4.84
C GLN A 73 20.59 -3.10 5.09
N GLU A 74 21.42 -3.48 4.12
CA GLU A 74 22.89 -3.34 4.20
C GLU A 74 23.34 -1.87 4.28
N GLU A 75 22.59 -0.92 3.72
CA GLU A 75 22.88 0.51 3.89
C GLU A 75 22.49 1.07 5.27
N THR A 76 21.57 0.41 6.00
CA THR A 76 21.05 0.92 7.29
C THR A 76 21.82 0.45 8.53
N ASP A 77 22.68 -0.57 8.43
CA ASP A 77 23.44 -1.12 9.56
C ASP A 77 24.89 -0.59 9.69
N GLY A 78 25.21 0.50 8.97
CA GLY A 78 26.49 1.19 9.04
C GLY A 78 26.68 2.07 10.28
N LYS A 79 26.46 1.56 11.50
CA LYS A 79 26.94 2.25 12.72
C LYS A 79 27.43 1.28 13.80
N SER A 80 28.68 1.56 14.21
CA SER A 80 29.42 1.01 15.35
C SER A 80 30.04 -0.38 15.17
N HIS A 81 31.36 -0.42 14.98
CA HIS A 81 32.27 -0.89 16.03
C HIS A 81 33.65 -0.23 15.91
N LYS A 82 34.00 0.51 16.96
CA LYS A 82 35.30 1.15 17.23
C LYS A 82 36.16 0.16 18.02
N SER A 83 37.38 -0.14 17.60
CA SER A 83 38.49 -0.45 18.53
C SER A 83 39.88 -0.39 17.86
N ASN A 84 40.65 0.59 18.34
CA ASN A 84 42.09 0.73 18.52
C ASN A 84 43.05 -0.24 17.81
N ALA A 85 43.89 0.32 16.92
CA ALA A 85 45.15 -0.30 16.51
C ALA A 85 46.27 0.13 17.48
N ASP A 86 46.70 -0.81 18.32
CA ASP A 86 47.94 -0.74 19.11
C ASP A 86 49.15 -0.87 18.15
N THR A 87 49.92 0.21 17.96
CA THR A 87 51.20 0.14 17.22
C THR A 87 52.28 -0.42 18.13
N LYS A 88 52.41 -1.74 18.14
CA LYS A 88 53.53 -2.43 18.79
C LYS A 88 54.80 -2.27 17.95
N GLN A 89 55.71 -1.43 18.44
CA GLN A 89 57.12 -1.45 18.05
C GLN A 89 57.70 -2.86 18.27
N ARG A 90 58.49 -3.36 17.30
CA ARG A 90 59.71 -4.17 17.47
C ARG A 90 59.96 -5.01 16.21
N THR A 91 61.04 -4.71 15.49
CA THR A 91 61.93 -5.76 14.95
C THR A 91 63.36 -5.24 15.01
N GLU A 92 64.13 -5.86 15.90
CA GLU A 92 65.59 -5.93 15.85
C GLU A 92 65.94 -6.94 14.75
N ASN A 93 66.82 -6.56 13.83
CA ASN A 93 68.04 -7.28 13.40
C ASN A 93 68.63 -6.65 12.15
#